data_AF-A0A2I0KL99-F1
#
_entry.id   AF-A0A2I0KL99-F1
#
_cell.length_a   1.000
_cell.length_b   1.000
_cell.length_c   1.000
_cell.angle_alpha   90.00
_cell.angle_beta   90.00
_cell.angle_gamma   90.00
#
_symmetry.space_group_name_H-M   'P 1'
#
loop_
_entity.id
_entity.type
_entity.pdbx_description
1 polymer ?
#
loop_
_entity_poly.entity_id
_entity_poly.type
_entity_poly.pdbx_seq_one_letter_code
_entity_poly.pdbx_strand_id
1 'polypeptide(L)'
;MNVPSKRSTLERKLDKLILTLLGTLFFMCFIGAIGSGVFINSKYWYLGLSKGVEAQFNPNNRIVVAAATILTLITLFSTIIPISLYVSIEMIKVFQSTQFINKDLHMYHVETNTPALARTSNLNEELGQIEYIFSDKTGTLTRNMMEFFKCSIGGEVYGTGMTEIEMGSAERTGAKVEGGKSANAVHEKGFNFDDDRLMRGAWRNEPNPDACKRAR
;
A
#
# COMPACT_ATOMS: atom_id res chain seq x y z
N MET A 1 14.31 18.70 8.24
CA MET A 1 12.94 18.19 8.46
C MET A 1 13.04 16.67 8.49
N ASN A 2 12.89 16.05 9.67
CA ASN A 2 13.09 14.61 9.81
C ASN A 2 11.82 13.89 9.36
N VAL A 3 11.93 13.08 8.31
CA VAL A 3 10.81 12.26 7.84
C VAL A 3 10.59 11.14 8.86
N PRO A 4 9.38 10.99 9.43
CA PRO A 4 9.12 9.93 10.40
C PRO A 4 9.19 8.56 9.71
N SER A 5 9.83 7.60 10.39
CA SER A 5 9.82 6.20 9.94
C SER A 5 8.40 5.66 10.00
N LYS A 6 7.89 5.22 8.85
CA LYS A 6 6.56 4.62 8.72
C LYS A 6 6.68 3.12 8.98
N ARG A 7 5.97 2.61 9.99
CA ARG A 7 5.91 1.19 10.34
C ARG A 7 4.49 0.67 10.08
N SER A 8 4.38 -0.55 9.57
CA SER A 8 3.06 -1.13 9.31
C SER A 8 2.39 -1.63 10.58
N THR A 9 1.07 -1.76 10.54
CA THR A 9 0.27 -2.36 11.60
C THR A 9 0.63 -3.84 11.79
N LEU A 10 0.96 -4.53 10.70
CA LEU A 10 1.37 -5.93 10.71
C LEU A 10 2.72 -6.10 11.43
N GLU A 11 3.70 -5.21 11.20
CA GLU A 11 4.97 -5.20 11.94
C GLU A 11 4.74 -5.10 13.45
N ARG A 12 3.86 -4.19 13.89
CA ARG A 12 3.51 -4.07 15.32
C ARG A 12 2.85 -5.34 15.88
N LYS A 13 2.03 -6.03 15.09
CA LYS A 13 1.41 -7.31 15.49
C LYS A 13 2.44 -8.42 15.57
N LEU A 14 3.37 -8.51 14.62
CA LEU A 14 4.47 -9.47 14.64
C LEU A 14 5.38 -9.24 15.85
N ASP A 15 5.76 -8.00 16.14
CA ASP A 15 6.56 -7.65 17.32
C ASP A 15 5.89 -8.14 18.61
N LYS A 16 4.56 -7.94 18.72
CA LYS A 16 3.79 -8.42 19.87
C LYS A 16 3.77 -9.95 19.94
N LEU A 17 3.60 -10.64 18.81
CA LEU A 17 3.63 -12.10 18.75
C LEU A 17 5.00 -12.66 19.15
N ILE A 18 6.10 -12.08 18.66
CA ILE A 18 7.47 -12.47 19.01
C ILE A 18 7.69 -12.30 20.52
N LEU A 19 7.25 -11.17 21.09
CA LEU A 19 7.36 -10.93 22.52
C LEU A 19 6.54 -11.94 23.35
N THR A 20 5.34 -12.31 22.89
CA THR A 20 4.55 -13.36 23.55
C THR A 20 5.23 -14.73 23.46
N LEU A 21 5.80 -15.09 22.30
CA LEU A 21 6.52 -16.36 22.13
C LEU A 21 7.75 -16.43 23.02
N LEU A 22 8.53 -15.35 23.09
CA LEU A 22 9.69 -15.26 23.99
C LEU A 22 9.28 -15.45 25.45
N GLY A 23 8.17 -14.84 25.87
CA GLY A 23 7.62 -15.04 27.22
C GLY A 23 7.24 -16.50 27.50
N THR A 24 6.54 -17.14 26.56
CA THR A 24 6.18 -18.57 26.70
C THR A 24 7.38 -19.49 26.72
N LEU A 25 8.44 -19.17 25.96
CA LEU A 25 9.71 -19.90 25.94
C LEU A 25 10.37 -19.87 27.33
N PHE A 26 10.52 -18.68 27.93
CA PHE A 26 11.09 -18.54 29.27
C PHE A 26 10.27 -19.29 30.32
N PHE A 27 8.95 -19.24 30.21
CA PHE A 27 8.05 -19.95 31.12
C PHE A 27 8.23 -21.48 31.05
N MET A 28 8.28 -22.05 29.84
CA MET A 28 8.52 -23.48 29.65
C MET A 28 9.91 -23.91 30.16
N CYS A 29 10.94 -23.11 29.90
CA CYS A 29 12.29 -23.38 30.40
C CYS A 29 12.34 -23.35 31.93
N PHE A 30 11.63 -22.42 32.56
CA PHE A 30 11.56 -22.30 34.02
C PHE A 30 10.89 -23.52 34.66
N ILE A 31 9.76 -23.98 34.12
CA ILE A 31 9.07 -25.19 34.59
C ILE A 31 9.98 -26.42 34.41
N GLY A 32 10.62 -26.56 33.25
CA GLY A 32 11.52 -27.68 32.98
C GLY A 32 12.74 -27.70 33.91
N ALA A 33 13.27 -26.53 34.28
CA ALA A 33 14.38 -26.42 35.23
C ALA A 33 13.99 -26.82 36.66
N ILE A 34 12.80 -26.40 37.11
CA ILE A 34 12.26 -26.83 38.40
C ILE A 34 12.03 -28.35 38.39
N GLY A 35 11.45 -28.87 37.31
CA GLY A 35 11.23 -30.31 37.14
C GLY A 35 12.53 -31.10 37.22
N SER A 36 13.57 -30.67 36.49
CA SER A 36 14.90 -31.28 36.52
C SER A 36 15.54 -31.20 37.92
N GLY A 37 15.47 -30.04 38.58
CA GLY A 37 16.03 -29.84 39.92
C GLY A 37 15.36 -30.67 41.02
N VAL A 38 14.05 -30.96 40.89
CA VAL A 38 13.31 -31.83 41.82
C VAL A 38 13.50 -33.30 41.49
N PHE A 39 13.54 -33.66 40.21
CA PHE A 39 13.60 -35.05 39.76
C PHE A 39 15.00 -35.66 39.90
N ILE A 40 16.06 -34.86 39.82
CA ILE A 40 17.44 -35.37 39.95
C ILE A 40 17.68 -35.87 41.38
N ASN A 41 17.79 -37.19 41.54
CA ASN A 41 18.01 -37.82 42.83
C ASN A 41 19.03 -38.95 42.71
N SER A 42 19.81 -39.17 43.77
CA SER A 42 20.84 -40.21 43.84
C SER A 42 20.27 -41.64 43.77
N LYS A 43 18.94 -41.78 43.86
CA LYS A 43 18.21 -43.05 43.77
C LYS A 43 18.37 -43.77 42.42
N TYR A 44 18.65 -43.03 41.35
CA TYR A 44 18.82 -43.59 40.01
C TYR A 44 20.26 -44.05 39.76
N TRP A 45 20.64 -45.16 40.39
CA TRP A 45 22.01 -45.69 40.35
C TRP A 45 22.51 -46.01 38.91
N TYR A 46 21.59 -46.34 38.00
CA TYR A 46 21.89 -46.65 36.60
C TYR A 46 22.36 -45.44 35.76
N LEU A 47 22.07 -44.20 36.19
CA LEU A 47 22.55 -42.99 35.50
C LEU A 47 23.99 -42.60 35.91
N GLY A 48 24.59 -43.27 36.90
CA GLY A 48 25.99 -43.04 37.25
C GLY A 48 26.31 -41.69 37.89
N LEU A 49 25.34 -41.00 38.52
CA LEU A 49 25.49 -39.65 39.11
C LEU A 49 26.45 -39.55 40.33
N SER A 50 27.16 -40.63 40.71
CA SER A 50 27.76 -40.76 42.05
C SER A 50 29.28 -40.51 42.12
N LYS A 51 30.05 -40.71 41.05
CA LYS A 51 31.53 -40.51 41.09
C LYS A 51 32.07 -39.89 39.80
N GLY A 52 32.67 -38.70 39.91
CA GLY A 52 33.46 -38.05 38.85
C GLY A 52 32.67 -37.35 37.76
N VAL A 53 31.36 -37.15 37.93
CA VAL A 53 30.51 -36.50 36.92
C VAL A 53 30.65 -34.98 37.00
N GLU A 54 30.62 -34.32 35.84
CA GLU A 54 30.67 -32.86 35.75
C GLU A 54 29.60 -32.18 36.61
N ALA A 55 29.90 -30.98 37.12
CA ALA A 55 29.07 -30.24 38.07
C ALA A 55 27.62 -30.01 37.62
N GLN A 56 27.36 -30.10 36.30
CA GLN A 56 26.04 -30.02 35.67
C GLN A 56 25.10 -31.21 35.95
N PHE A 57 25.60 -32.35 36.44
CA PHE A 57 24.79 -33.53 36.77
C PHE A 57 24.90 -33.95 38.25
N ASN A 58 25.62 -33.20 39.08
CA ASN A 58 25.83 -33.55 40.48
C ASN A 58 24.60 -33.15 41.33
N PRO A 59 23.93 -34.11 42.00
CA PRO A 59 22.73 -33.83 42.80
C PRO A 59 22.97 -32.94 44.04
N ASN A 60 24.23 -32.77 44.47
CA ASN A 60 24.57 -31.87 45.58
C ASN A 60 24.47 -30.38 45.18
N ASN A 61 24.64 -30.04 43.90
CA ASN A 61 24.60 -28.66 43.40
C ASN A 61 23.35 -28.42 42.54
N ARG A 62 22.17 -28.52 43.15
CA ARG A 62 20.86 -28.39 42.45
C ARG A 62 20.72 -27.09 41.64
N ILE A 63 21.33 -26.00 42.11
CA ILE A 63 21.31 -24.70 41.43
C ILE A 63 22.10 -24.76 40.11
N VAL A 64 23.25 -25.43 40.09
CA VAL A 64 24.09 -25.58 38.89
C VAL A 64 23.39 -26.49 37.87
N VAL A 65 22.78 -27.58 38.34
CA VAL A 65 21.99 -28.49 37.49
C VAL A 65 20.79 -27.74 36.87
N ALA A 66 20.06 -26.97 37.68
CA ALA A 66 18.92 -26.18 37.19
C ALA A 66 19.37 -25.12 36.16
N ALA A 67 20.46 -24.39 36.43
CA ALA A 67 21.00 -23.40 35.51
C ALA A 67 21.47 -24.01 34.18
N ALA A 68 22.20 -25.13 34.23
CA ALA A 68 22.62 -25.86 33.04
C ALA A 68 21.42 -26.43 32.25
N THR A 69 20.39 -26.90 32.96
CA THR A 69 19.15 -27.37 32.35
C THR A 69 18.41 -26.21 31.67
N ILE A 70 18.33 -25.02 32.27
CA ILE A 70 17.73 -23.83 31.64
C ILE A 70 18.42 -23.51 30.31
N LEU A 71 19.75 -23.45 30.30
CA LEU A 71 20.51 -23.14 29.08
C LEU A 71 20.28 -24.19 28.00
N THR A 72 20.24 -25.47 28.37
CA THR A 72 19.94 -26.58 27.45
C THR A 72 18.50 -26.53 26.92
N LEU A 73 17.52 -26.15 27.75
CA LEU A 73 16.13 -26.03 27.32
C LEU A 73 15.91 -24.81 26.41
N ILE A 74 16.63 -23.70 26.65
CA ILE A 74 16.59 -22.52 25.78
C ILE A 74 17.10 -22.88 24.38
N THR A 75 18.21 -23.61 24.26
CA THR A 75 18.74 -24.02 22.95
C THR A 75 17.81 -25.01 22.27
N LEU A 76 17.23 -25.97 23.02
CA LEU A 76 16.28 -26.94 22.49
C LEU A 76 15.01 -26.29 21.94
N PHE A 77 14.45 -25.31 22.64
CA PHE A 77 13.23 -24.61 22.25
C PHE A 77 13.47 -23.34 21.43
N SER A 78 14.72 -23.03 21.06
CA SER A 78 15.06 -21.85 20.23
C SER A 78 14.37 -21.84 18.86
N THR A 79 13.97 -23.02 18.36
CA THR A 79 13.22 -23.21 17.12
C THR A 79 11.76 -22.73 17.18
N ILE A 80 11.22 -22.47 18.37
CA ILE A 80 9.88 -21.90 18.56
C ILE A 80 9.82 -20.46 18.04
N ILE A 81 10.93 -19.70 18.08
CA ILE A 81 11.00 -18.36 17.51
C ILE A 81 11.20 -18.49 16.00
N PRO A 82 10.22 -18.12 15.17
CA PRO A 82 10.30 -18.34 13.73
C PRO A 82 11.13 -17.22 13.08
N ILE A 83 12.46 -17.29 13.21
CA ILE A 83 13.39 -16.31 12.61
C ILE A 83 13.24 -16.32 11.08
N SER A 84 13.01 -17.49 10.49
CA SER A 84 12.79 -17.66 9.05
C SER A 84 11.53 -16.96 8.56
N LEU A 85 10.45 -16.94 9.36
CA LEU A 85 9.20 -16.28 8.99
C LEU A 85 9.39 -14.76 8.87
N TYR A 86 10.12 -14.15 9.82
CA TYR A 86 10.40 -12.72 9.80
C TYR A 86 11.15 -12.30 8.53
N VAL A 87 12.27 -12.99 8.24
CA VAL A 87 13.08 -12.71 7.03
C VAL A 87 12.28 -12.99 5.76
N SER A 88 11.45 -14.03 5.76
CA SER A 88 10.61 -14.36 4.60
C SER A 88 9.58 -13.26 4.32
N ILE A 89 8.94 -12.71 5.35
CA ILE A 89 7.98 -11.60 5.20
C ILE A 89 8.68 -10.35 4.65
N GLU A 90 9.87 -10.00 5.16
CA GLU A 90 10.65 -8.87 4.62
C GLU A 90 11.01 -9.07 3.15
N MET A 91 11.44 -10.29 2.78
CA MET A 91 11.76 -10.64 1.41
C MET A 91 10.54 -10.53 0.49
N ILE A 92 9.38 -11.00 0.95
CA ILE A 92 8.12 -10.89 0.20
C ILE A 92 7.75 -9.42 -0.02
N LYS A 93 7.86 -8.55 1.00
CA LYS A 93 7.56 -7.12 0.88
C LYS A 93 8.44 -6.44 -0.18
N VAL A 94 9.74 -6.73 -0.17
CA VAL A 94 10.68 -6.20 -1.16
C VAL A 94 10.36 -6.73 -2.56
N PHE A 95 10.06 -8.02 -2.67
CA PHE A 95 9.68 -8.64 -3.94
C PHE A 95 8.41 -8.02 -4.52
N GLN A 96 7.37 -7.84 -3.69
CA GLN A 96 6.12 -7.19 -4.10
C GLN A 96 6.36 -5.76 -4.61
N SER A 97 7.16 -4.99 -3.88
CA SER A 97 7.51 -3.62 -4.26
C SER A 97 8.24 -3.56 -5.59
N THR A 98 9.24 -4.43 -5.78
CA THR A 98 10.20 -4.33 -6.89
C THR A 98 9.73 -5.02 -8.15
N GLN A 99 9.08 -6.19 -8.03
CA GLN A 99 8.64 -6.97 -9.18
C GLN A 99 7.21 -6.68 -9.61
N PHE A 100 6.29 -6.41 -8.68
CA PHE A 100 4.90 -6.13 -9.05
C PHE A 100 4.69 -4.62 -9.23
N ILE A 101 4.79 -3.84 -8.16
CA ILE A 101 4.42 -2.41 -8.21
C ILE A 101 5.28 -1.61 -9.20
N ASN A 102 6.61 -1.76 -9.14
CA ASN A 102 7.50 -0.95 -9.96
C ASN A 102 7.55 -1.36 -11.45
N LYS A 103 7.11 -2.57 -11.79
CA LYS A 103 7.15 -3.09 -13.18
C LYS A 103 5.77 -3.19 -13.82
N ASP A 104 4.73 -2.68 -13.16
CA ASP A 104 3.38 -2.70 -13.72
C ASP A 104 3.26 -1.69 -14.87
N LEU A 105 2.93 -2.20 -16.06
CA LEU A 105 2.72 -1.38 -17.27
C LEU A 105 1.43 -0.55 -17.17
N HIS A 106 0.42 -1.00 -16.43
CA HIS A 106 -0.83 -0.25 -16.26
C HIS A 106 -0.66 0.98 -15.39
N MET A 107 0.39 1.02 -14.56
CA MET A 107 0.72 2.17 -13.71
C MET A 107 1.85 3.03 -14.29
N TYR A 108 2.20 2.83 -15.56
CA TYR A 108 3.20 3.62 -16.27
C TYR A 108 2.56 4.85 -16.94
N HIS A 109 3.07 6.03 -16.62
CA HIS A 109 2.59 7.27 -17.26
C HIS A 109 3.42 7.61 -18.49
N VAL A 110 2.82 7.45 -19.68
CA VAL A 110 3.48 7.59 -20.98
C VAL A 110 3.93 9.03 -21.26
N GLU A 111 3.11 10.06 -20.98
CA GLU A 111 3.44 11.45 -21.34
C GLU A 111 4.71 11.96 -20.63
N THR A 112 4.97 11.49 -19.40
CA THR A 112 6.14 11.90 -18.60
C THR A 112 7.23 10.83 -18.54
N ASN A 113 7.02 9.67 -19.18
CA ASN A 113 7.88 8.48 -19.08
C ASN A 113 8.23 8.09 -17.63
N THR A 114 7.25 8.17 -16.73
CA THR A 114 7.46 7.86 -15.30
C THR A 114 6.74 6.58 -14.91
N PRO A 115 7.45 5.52 -14.48
CA PRO A 115 6.83 4.35 -13.89
C PRO A 115 6.38 4.64 -12.45
N ALA A 116 5.50 3.78 -11.94
CA ALA A 116 5.21 3.75 -10.52
C ALA A 116 6.46 3.37 -9.72
N LEU A 117 6.72 4.09 -8.62
CA LEU A 117 7.88 3.86 -7.77
C LEU A 117 7.46 3.76 -6.31
N ALA A 118 7.48 2.54 -5.78
CA ALA A 118 7.32 2.29 -4.36
C ALA A 118 8.61 2.63 -3.60
N ARG A 119 8.60 3.75 -2.87
CA ARG A 119 9.75 4.23 -2.07
C ARG A 119 9.89 3.54 -0.72
N THR A 120 8.87 2.80 -0.28
CA THR A 120 8.86 2.13 1.04
C THR A 120 8.11 0.81 0.92
N SER A 121 8.84 -0.31 0.96
CA SER A 121 8.28 -1.66 0.86
C SER A 121 7.43 -2.07 2.06
N ASN A 122 7.66 -1.47 3.23
CA ASN A 122 6.97 -1.84 4.47
C ASN A 122 5.49 -1.49 4.47
N LEU A 123 5.05 -0.62 3.55
CA LEU A 123 3.68 -0.11 3.49
C LEU A 123 2.82 -0.77 2.41
N ASN A 124 3.39 -1.73 1.66
CA ASN A 124 2.67 -2.37 0.55
C ASN A 124 1.37 -3.03 1.01
N GLU A 125 1.37 -3.62 2.21
CA GLU A 125 0.21 -4.26 2.82
C GLU A 125 -0.83 -3.28 3.40
N GLU A 126 -0.42 -2.04 3.69
CA GLU A 126 -1.31 -0.99 4.17
C GLU A 126 -2.14 -0.39 3.02
N LEU A 127 -1.66 -0.49 1.77
CA LEU A 127 -2.42 -0.06 0.59
C LEU A 127 -3.74 -0.81 0.45
N GLY A 128 -3.83 -2.05 0.95
CA GLY A 128 -5.08 -2.83 0.98
C GLY A 128 -6.00 -2.51 2.17
N GLN A 129 -5.56 -1.67 3.10
CA GLN A 129 -6.27 -1.35 4.35
C GLN A 129 -6.71 0.12 4.43
N ILE A 130 -6.57 0.88 3.34
CA ILE A 130 -6.99 2.28 3.29
C ILE A 130 -8.51 2.40 3.27
N GLU A 131 -9.08 3.22 4.16
CA GLU A 131 -10.52 3.53 4.19
C GLU A 131 -10.80 4.95 3.68
N TYR A 132 -9.90 5.89 3.97
CA TYR A 132 -10.06 7.30 3.61
C TYR A 132 -8.94 7.74 2.68
N ILE A 133 -9.32 8.37 1.56
CA ILE A 133 -8.40 9.00 0.63
C ILE A 133 -8.60 10.51 0.73
N PHE A 134 -7.58 11.21 1.23
CA PHE A 134 -7.53 12.66 1.18
C PHE A 134 -6.86 13.08 -0.11
N SER A 135 -7.63 13.62 -1.04
CA SER A 135 -7.15 14.11 -2.34
C SER A 135 -7.06 15.63 -2.35
N ASP A 136 -5.97 16.16 -2.88
CA ASP A 136 -5.88 17.58 -3.20
C ASP A 136 -6.61 17.88 -4.52
N LYS A 137 -7.21 19.06 -4.66
CA LYS A 137 -7.91 19.46 -5.88
C LYS A 137 -6.90 19.74 -7.00
N THR A 138 -5.94 20.60 -6.72
CA THR A 138 -5.03 21.12 -7.74
C THR A 138 -3.82 20.21 -7.87
N GLY A 139 -3.50 19.77 -9.09
CA GLY A 139 -2.35 18.89 -9.34
C GLY A 139 -2.58 17.41 -9.03
N THR A 140 -3.73 17.04 -8.45
CA THR A 140 -4.18 15.64 -8.34
C THR A 140 -5.49 15.42 -9.10
N LEU A 141 -6.59 16.05 -8.69
CA LEU A 141 -7.88 15.89 -9.39
C LEU A 141 -7.93 16.65 -10.72
N THR A 142 -7.30 17.84 -10.78
CA THR A 142 -7.26 18.65 -11.98
C THR A 142 -5.84 18.85 -12.48
N ARG A 143 -5.63 18.67 -13.79
CA ARG A 143 -4.42 19.14 -14.48
C ARG A 143 -4.40 20.67 -14.44
N ASN A 144 -3.21 21.28 -14.34
CA ASN A 144 -3.06 22.73 -14.43
C ASN A 144 -3.14 23.20 -15.90
N MET A 145 -4.27 22.90 -16.54
CA MET A 145 -4.58 23.25 -17.91
C MET A 145 -6.06 23.59 -17.96
N MET A 146 -6.38 24.80 -18.40
CA MET A 146 -7.76 25.26 -18.56
C MET A 146 -8.06 25.28 -20.05
N GLU A 147 -9.16 24.64 -20.45
CA GLU A 147 -9.63 24.62 -21.83
C GLU A 147 -10.94 25.41 -21.96
N PHE A 148 -11.00 26.31 -22.94
CA PHE A 148 -12.27 26.92 -23.31
C PHE A 148 -13.10 25.89 -24.09
N PHE A 149 -14.28 25.53 -23.57
CA PHE A 149 -15.06 24.38 -24.05
C PHE A 149 -16.47 24.74 -24.53
N LYS A 150 -17.21 25.52 -23.75
CA LYS A 150 -18.57 26.00 -24.05
C LYS A 150 -18.71 27.43 -23.54
N CYS A 151 -19.56 28.21 -24.19
CA CYS A 151 -19.96 29.53 -23.70
C CYS A 151 -21.44 29.78 -23.96
N SER A 152 -22.04 30.71 -23.22
CA SER A 152 -23.38 31.20 -23.51
C SER A 152 -23.32 32.68 -23.86
N ILE A 153 -23.93 33.05 -24.98
CA ILE A 153 -23.99 34.43 -25.48
C ILE A 153 -25.46 34.73 -25.79
N GLY A 154 -26.04 35.75 -25.16
CA GLY A 154 -27.42 36.14 -25.40
C GLY A 154 -28.48 35.09 -25.03
N GLY A 155 -28.18 34.19 -24.09
CA GLY A 155 -29.09 33.10 -23.66
C GLY A 155 -28.99 31.82 -24.50
N GLU A 156 -28.27 31.87 -25.63
CA GLU A 156 -27.97 30.69 -26.45
C GLU A 156 -26.65 30.06 -25.99
N VAL A 157 -26.58 28.73 -25.97
CA VAL A 157 -25.37 27.97 -25.61
C VAL A 157 -24.65 27.57 -26.90
N TYR A 158 -23.34 27.81 -26.90
CA TYR A 158 -22.43 27.49 -27.99
C TYR A 158 -21.34 26.54 -27.49
N GLY A 159 -20.88 25.66 -28.37
CA GLY A 159 -19.88 24.63 -28.10
C GLY A 159 -20.44 23.23 -28.27
N THR A 160 -19.99 22.55 -29.32
CA THR A 160 -20.25 21.16 -29.66
C THR A 160 -19.15 20.29 -29.07
N GLY A 161 -19.45 19.66 -27.94
CA GLY A 161 -18.54 18.75 -27.25
C GLY A 161 -19.21 18.13 -26.03
N MET A 162 -18.99 16.84 -25.82
CA MET A 162 -19.40 16.16 -24.59
C MET A 162 -18.19 15.99 -23.68
N THR A 163 -18.33 16.39 -22.42
CA THR A 163 -17.32 16.11 -21.40
C THR A 163 -17.40 14.65 -20.96
N GLU A 164 -16.31 14.09 -20.42
CA GLU A 164 -16.34 12.74 -19.82
C GLU A 164 -17.39 12.62 -18.71
N ILE A 165 -17.69 13.73 -18.01
CA ILE A 165 -18.73 13.80 -16.98
C ILE A 165 -20.12 13.64 -17.60
N GLU A 166 -20.40 14.37 -18.68
CA GLU A 166 -21.69 14.28 -19.40
C GLU A 166 -21.88 12.87 -19.99
N MET A 167 -20.82 12.29 -20.55
CA MET A 167 -20.85 10.93 -21.10
C MET A 167 -21.08 9.88 -20.01
N GLY A 168 -20.36 9.96 -18.88
CA GLY A 168 -20.56 9.06 -17.75
C GLY A 168 -21.92 9.20 -17.07
N SER A 169 -22.52 10.41 -17.07
CA SER A 169 -23.88 10.62 -16.59
C SER A 169 -24.93 10.02 -17.53
N ALA A 170 -24.70 10.11 -18.85
CA ALA A 170 -25.62 9.55 -19.84
C ALA A 170 -25.58 8.01 -19.87
N GLU A 171 -24.39 7.41 -19.72
CA GLU A 171 -24.24 5.95 -19.59
C GLU A 171 -24.99 5.40 -18.38
N ARG A 172 -24.90 6.07 -17.22
CA ARG A 172 -25.67 5.69 -16.02
C ARG A 172 -27.19 5.77 -16.22
N THR A 173 -27.63 6.61 -17.15
CA THR A 173 -29.05 6.82 -17.47
C THR A 173 -29.51 5.93 -18.65
N GLY A 174 -28.62 5.08 -19.19
CA GLY A 174 -28.93 4.15 -20.29
C GLY A 174 -29.05 4.80 -21.67
N ALA A 175 -28.67 6.08 -21.81
CA ALA A 175 -28.68 6.77 -23.08
C ALA A 175 -27.38 6.49 -23.85
N LYS A 176 -27.49 5.88 -25.03
CA LYS A 176 -26.34 5.76 -25.96
C LYS A 176 -26.06 7.15 -26.53
N VAL A 177 -24.95 7.73 -26.09
CA VAL A 177 -24.48 9.02 -26.61
C VAL A 177 -23.50 8.75 -27.75
N GLU A 178 -23.90 9.05 -28.98
CA GLU A 178 -22.96 9.15 -30.09
C GLU A 178 -22.22 10.49 -29.98
N GLY A 179 -20.99 10.43 -29.51
CA GLY A 179 -20.08 11.56 -29.49
C GLY A 179 -19.64 11.92 -30.91
N GLY A 180 -20.46 12.70 -31.61
CA GLY A 180 -20.09 13.28 -32.91
C GLY A 180 -19.00 14.33 -32.73
N LYS A 181 -17.73 13.90 -32.64
CA LYS A 181 -16.61 14.81 -32.84
C LYS A 181 -16.60 15.20 -34.31
N SER A 182 -16.78 16.49 -34.60
CA SER A 182 -16.61 17.06 -35.94
C SER A 182 -15.21 16.70 -36.45
N ALA A 183 -15.12 16.09 -37.63
CA ALA A 183 -13.86 15.63 -38.21
C ALA A 183 -12.84 16.76 -38.49
N ASN A 184 -13.28 18.02 -38.38
CA ASN A 184 -12.48 19.24 -38.62
C ASN A 184 -12.25 20.10 -37.35
N ALA A 185 -12.49 19.57 -36.14
CA ALA A 185 -12.25 20.32 -34.91
C ALA A 185 -10.76 20.65 -34.74
N VAL A 186 -10.43 21.93 -34.67
CA VAL A 186 -9.07 22.41 -34.40
C VAL A 186 -8.79 22.23 -32.91
N HIS A 187 -7.93 21.27 -32.58
CA HIS A 187 -7.52 21.04 -31.20
C HIS A 187 -6.21 21.78 -30.91
N GLU A 188 -6.31 22.93 -30.24
CA GLU A 188 -5.16 23.65 -29.70
C GLU A 188 -5.06 23.40 -28.19
N LYS A 189 -3.85 23.41 -27.63
CA LYS A 189 -3.68 23.26 -26.17
C LYS A 189 -4.34 24.43 -25.46
N GLY A 190 -5.36 24.17 -24.64
CA GLY A 190 -6.12 25.20 -23.93
C GLY A 190 -7.35 25.72 -24.69
N PHE A 191 -7.62 25.23 -25.90
CA PHE A 191 -8.79 25.62 -26.69
C PHE A 191 -9.45 24.39 -27.30
N ASN A 192 -10.61 24.02 -26.74
CA ASN A 192 -11.38 22.83 -27.09
C ASN A 192 -12.85 23.23 -27.32
N PHE A 193 -13.03 24.31 -28.08
CA PHE A 193 -14.32 24.87 -28.44
C PHE A 193 -14.50 24.73 -29.94
N ASP A 194 -15.49 23.95 -30.35
CA ASP A 194 -15.95 23.86 -31.73
C ASP A 194 -17.42 24.24 -31.75
N ASP A 195 -17.86 25.06 -32.68
CA ASP A 195 -19.26 25.39 -32.88
C ASP A 195 -19.43 25.88 -34.32
N ASP A 196 -20.30 25.24 -35.09
CA ASP A 196 -20.52 25.58 -36.51
C ASP A 196 -20.97 27.04 -36.70
N ARG A 197 -21.62 27.67 -35.70
CA ARG A 197 -22.20 29.02 -35.79
C ARG A 197 -21.16 30.11 -35.55
N LEU A 198 -20.20 29.84 -34.68
CA LEU A 198 -19.19 30.83 -34.26
C LEU A 198 -17.82 30.59 -34.91
N MET A 199 -17.50 29.34 -35.24
CA MET A 199 -16.21 28.97 -35.83
C MET A 199 -16.29 28.97 -37.36
N ARG A 200 -15.14 28.72 -38.02
CA ARG A 200 -15.05 28.57 -39.49
C ARG A 200 -15.53 29.78 -40.31
N GLY A 201 -15.50 30.97 -39.73
CA GLY A 201 -15.90 32.21 -40.41
C GLY A 201 -17.42 32.37 -40.58
N ALA A 202 -18.23 31.48 -39.98
CA ALA A 202 -19.69 31.56 -40.01
C ALA A 202 -20.18 32.91 -39.45
N TRP A 203 -19.60 33.36 -38.33
CA TRP A 203 -19.87 34.69 -37.74
C TRP A 203 -19.69 35.87 -38.73
N ARG A 204 -18.83 35.71 -39.76
CA ARG A 204 -18.44 36.78 -40.69
C ARG A 204 -19.32 36.78 -41.94
N ASN A 205 -19.89 35.61 -42.26
CA ASN A 205 -20.71 35.37 -43.44
C ASN A 205 -22.21 35.30 -43.10
N GLU A 206 -22.59 35.56 -41.84
CA GLU A 206 -23.97 35.55 -41.38
C GLU A 206 -24.78 36.63 -42.15
N PRO A 207 -25.80 36.25 -42.96
CA PRO A 207 -26.49 37.19 -43.85
C PRO A 207 -27.33 38.25 -43.13
N ASN A 208 -27.59 38.07 -41.82
CA ASN A 208 -28.52 38.90 -41.06
C ASN A 208 -27.82 39.69 -39.93
N PRO A 209 -27.33 40.91 -40.20
CA PRO A 209 -26.57 41.72 -39.22
C PRO A 209 -27.39 42.16 -38.00
N ASP A 210 -28.73 42.08 -38.05
CA ASP A 210 -29.61 42.46 -36.95
C ASP A 210 -29.86 41.32 -35.95
N ALA A 211 -29.47 40.08 -36.26
CA ALA A 211 -29.47 38.98 -35.30
C ALA A 211 -28.41 39.18 -34.20
N CYS A 212 -27.22 39.67 -34.57
CA CYS A 212 -26.13 39.95 -33.62
C CYS A 212 -26.38 41.16 -32.70
N LYS A 213 -27.30 42.07 -33.03
CA LYS A 213 -27.58 43.28 -32.23
C LYS A 213 -28.55 43.05 -31.05
N ARG A 214 -29.24 41.91 -30.99
CA ARG A 214 -30.22 41.62 -29.92
C ARG A 214 -29.60 41.11 -28.61
N ALA A 215 -28.27 40.97 -28.54
CA ALA A 215 -27.55 40.62 -27.32
C ALA A 215 -27.17 41.86 -26.48
N ARG A 216 -28.12 42.78 -26.26
CA ARG A 216 -27.99 43.91 -25.33
C ARG A 216 -28.98 43.79 -24.19
#